data_AF-A0A497NA79-F1
#
_entry.id   AF-A0A497NA79-F1
#
_cell.length_a   1.000
_cell.length_b   1.000
_cell.length_c   1.000
_cell.angle_alpha   90.00
_cell.angle_beta   90.00
_cell.angle_gamma   90.00
#
_symmetry.space_group_name_H-M   'P 1'
#
loop_
_entity.id
_entity.type
_entity.pdbx_description
1 polymer ?
#
loop_
_entity_poly.entity_id
_entity_poly.type
_entity_poly.pdbx_seq_one_letter_code
_entity_poly.pdbx_strand_id
1 'polypeptide(L)'
;MGSSKFSPVRLYRLLAEYWSFLKVTRADEIARRYFVMNSFDGALTVLGIVLGAYAAGVRKPEIILSAVLGASLAMGLSGVWGAYMAEKAERTRELKELEAALFTNLKGTRLHRASIATIFWLAVVDGLSPVAVALISATPFVFCSLGFCSFMLSLYLTLTLTILVLFTLGVFLGRISKENLLVNGLKMVSAGGIIAFILLMAEILL
;
A
#
# COMPACT_ATOMS: atom_id res chain seq x y z
N MET A 1 7.36 18.18 -39.07
CA MET A 1 7.42 17.08 -38.06
C MET A 1 8.64 17.31 -37.16
N GLY A 2 8.44 17.99 -36.02
CA GLY A 2 9.52 18.31 -35.09
C GLY A 2 9.61 17.27 -33.99
N SER A 3 10.64 16.42 -34.04
CA SER A 3 11.00 15.50 -32.96
C SER A 3 11.29 16.29 -31.68
N SER A 4 10.42 16.19 -30.68
CA SER A 4 10.63 16.75 -29.35
C SER A 4 11.82 16.04 -28.67
N LYS A 5 13.02 16.62 -28.81
CA LYS A 5 14.19 16.18 -28.05
C LYS A 5 13.88 16.31 -26.56
N PHE A 6 13.64 15.17 -25.90
CA PHE A 6 13.64 15.04 -24.46
C PHE A 6 15.01 15.51 -23.95
N SER A 7 15.06 16.68 -23.30
CA SER A 7 16.26 17.14 -22.61
C SER A 7 16.11 16.82 -21.11
N PRO A 8 17.17 16.32 -20.44
CA PRO A 8 17.13 16.00 -19.02
C PRO A 8 16.77 17.21 -18.14
N VAL A 9 17.08 18.42 -18.60
CA VAL A 9 16.72 19.69 -17.95
C VAL A 9 15.20 19.95 -17.96
N ARG A 10 14.50 19.57 -19.04
CA ARG A 10 13.04 19.74 -19.14
C ARG A 10 12.29 18.76 -18.24
N LEU A 11 12.80 17.53 -18.13
CA LEU A 11 12.29 16.52 -17.21
C LEU A 11 12.45 16.98 -15.75
N TYR A 12 13.62 17.53 -15.39
CA TYR A 12 13.86 18.06 -14.05
C TYR A 12 12.88 19.17 -13.67
N ARG A 13 12.61 20.13 -14.57
CA ARG A 13 11.64 21.20 -14.31
C ARG A 13 10.21 20.68 -14.14
N LEU A 14 9.78 19.72 -14.98
CA LEU A 14 8.45 19.11 -14.88
C LEU A 14 8.28 18.35 -13.56
N LEU A 15 9.30 17.59 -13.15
CA LEU A 15 9.31 16.89 -11.86
C LEU A 15 9.29 17.89 -10.70
N ALA A 16 10.11 18.94 -10.74
CA ALA A 16 10.16 19.96 -9.69
C ALA A 16 8.81 20.70 -9.54
N GLU A 17 8.12 20.98 -10.65
CA GLU A 17 6.78 21.57 -10.63
C GLU A 17 5.74 20.61 -10.04
N TYR A 18 5.81 19.32 -10.38
CA TYR A 18 4.96 18.28 -9.80
C TYR A 18 5.13 18.16 -8.28
N TRP A 19 6.38 18.13 -7.79
CA TRP A 19 6.68 18.10 -6.35
C TRP A 19 6.23 19.38 -5.63
N SER A 20 6.31 20.54 -6.29
CA SER A 20 5.77 21.78 -5.75
C SER A 20 4.26 21.68 -5.55
N PHE A 21 3.53 21.04 -6.46
CA PHE A 21 2.09 20.86 -6.34
C PHE A 21 1.71 19.96 -5.17
N LEU A 22 2.41 18.83 -4.98
CA LEU A 22 2.17 17.92 -3.87
C LEU A 22 2.38 18.57 -2.49
N LYS A 23 3.37 19.47 -2.38
CA LYS A 23 3.59 20.24 -1.14
C LYS A 23 2.48 21.23 -0.83
N VAL A 24 1.95 21.91 -1.86
CA VAL A 24 0.89 22.92 -1.69
C VAL A 24 -0.42 22.28 -1.20
N THR A 25 -0.69 21.03 -1.58
CA THR A 25 -1.93 20.31 -1.24
C THR A 25 -1.82 19.41 -0.01
N ARG A 26 -0.68 19.43 0.70
CA ARG A 26 -0.35 18.47 1.79
C ARG A 26 -0.55 17.01 1.37
N ALA A 27 -0.28 16.70 0.10
CA ALA A 27 -0.43 15.36 -0.45
C ALA A 27 0.45 14.34 0.26
N ASP A 28 1.56 14.78 0.86
CA ASP A 28 2.48 13.94 1.61
C ASP A 28 1.87 13.37 2.90
N GLU A 29 1.01 14.13 3.59
CA GLU A 29 0.31 13.66 4.78
C GLU A 29 -0.67 12.54 4.43
N ILE A 30 -1.46 12.73 3.37
CA ILE A 30 -2.45 11.75 2.90
C ILE A 30 -1.75 10.53 2.31
N ALA A 31 -0.70 10.73 1.52
CA ALA A 31 0.10 9.63 0.97
C ALA A 31 0.71 8.75 2.06
N ARG A 32 1.22 9.34 3.17
CA ARG A 32 1.71 8.56 4.32
C ARG A 32 0.62 7.71 4.95
N ARG A 33 -0.61 8.23 5.05
CA ARG A 33 -1.76 7.48 5.59
C ARG A 33 -2.12 6.29 4.70
N TYR A 34 -2.28 6.52 3.38
CA TYR A 34 -2.57 5.46 2.42
C TYR A 34 -1.47 4.41 2.35
N PHE A 35 -0.21 4.86 2.33
CA PHE A 35 0.95 3.96 2.37
C PHE A 35 0.89 3.00 3.55
N VAL A 36 0.67 3.50 4.78
CA VAL A 36 0.64 2.64 5.97
C VAL A 36 -0.57 1.72 5.94
N MET A 37 -1.75 2.28 5.71
CA MET A 37 -3.02 1.55 5.76
C MET A 37 -2.99 0.36 4.80
N ASN A 38 -2.57 0.58 3.55
CA ASN A 38 -2.61 -0.49 2.57
C ASN A 38 -1.36 -1.39 2.61
N SER A 39 -0.19 -0.87 3.04
CA SER A 39 0.96 -1.73 3.35
C SER A 39 0.60 -2.75 4.43
N PHE A 40 -0.14 -2.31 5.45
CA PHE A 40 -0.64 -3.16 6.52
C PHE A 40 -1.60 -4.23 5.97
N ASP A 41 -2.54 -3.85 5.11
CA ASP A 41 -3.44 -4.81 4.44
C ASP A 41 -2.68 -5.84 3.59
N GLY A 42 -1.63 -5.42 2.88
CA GLY A 42 -0.74 -6.32 2.13
C GLY A 42 -0.08 -7.37 3.02
N ALA A 43 0.45 -6.95 4.18
CA ALA A 43 1.07 -7.85 5.14
C ALA A 43 0.05 -8.83 5.75
N LEU A 44 -1.10 -8.33 6.21
CA LEU A 44 -2.16 -9.18 6.78
C LEU A 44 -2.75 -10.15 5.77
N THR A 45 -2.89 -9.75 4.51
CA THR A 45 -3.39 -10.62 3.44
C THR A 45 -2.47 -11.80 3.23
N VAL A 46 -1.15 -11.59 3.16
CA VAL A 46 -0.19 -12.70 3.03
C VAL A 46 -0.22 -13.59 4.26
N LEU A 47 -0.26 -13.00 5.47
CA LEU A 47 -0.36 -13.74 6.72
C LEU A 47 -1.58 -14.66 6.72
N GLY A 48 -2.75 -14.10 6.37
CA GLY A 48 -4.02 -14.82 6.32
C GLY A 48 -4.04 -15.93 5.28
N ILE A 49 -3.51 -15.68 4.07
CA ILE A 49 -3.43 -16.69 3.01
C ILE A 49 -2.51 -17.84 3.42
N VAL A 50 -1.32 -17.55 3.96
CA VAL A 50 -0.34 -18.58 4.33
C VAL A 50 -0.84 -19.43 5.49
N LEU A 51 -1.36 -18.80 6.55
CA LEU A 51 -1.90 -19.52 7.71
C LEU A 51 -3.19 -20.27 7.36
N GLY A 52 -4.08 -19.68 6.58
CA GLY A 52 -5.31 -20.33 6.11
C GLY A 52 -5.02 -21.54 5.22
N ALA A 53 -4.05 -21.42 4.29
CA ALA A 53 -3.60 -22.54 3.47
C ALA A 53 -2.98 -23.65 4.32
N TYR A 54 -2.17 -23.30 5.32
CA TYR A 54 -1.58 -24.26 6.25
C TYR A 54 -2.66 -25.03 7.02
N ALA A 55 -3.63 -24.31 7.61
CA ALA A 55 -4.75 -24.88 8.35
C ALA A 55 -5.62 -25.80 7.48
N ALA A 56 -5.82 -25.44 6.22
CA ALA A 56 -6.54 -26.27 5.24
C ALA A 56 -5.72 -27.47 4.71
N GLY A 57 -4.51 -27.72 5.24
CA GLY A 57 -3.64 -28.81 4.80
C GLY A 57 -3.00 -28.60 3.42
N VAL A 58 -3.08 -27.40 2.85
CA VAL A 58 -2.50 -27.08 1.53
C VAL A 58 -0.99 -26.89 1.66
N ARG A 59 -0.23 -27.81 1.07
CA ARG A 59 1.25 -27.82 1.12
C ARG A 59 1.94 -27.47 -0.20
N LYS A 60 1.19 -27.07 -1.22
CA LYS A 60 1.72 -26.70 -2.54
C LYS A 60 2.07 -25.20 -2.59
N PRO A 61 3.34 -24.80 -2.70
CA PRO A 61 3.75 -23.40 -2.76
C PRO A 61 3.09 -22.62 -3.91
N GLU A 62 2.84 -23.28 -5.04
CA GLU A 62 2.24 -22.68 -6.24
C GLU A 62 0.83 -22.16 -5.95
N ILE A 63 0.06 -22.89 -5.14
CA ILE A 63 -1.29 -22.50 -4.75
C ILE A 63 -1.23 -21.23 -3.88
N ILE A 64 -0.34 -21.20 -2.89
CA ILE A 64 -0.15 -20.04 -2.00
C ILE A 64 0.29 -18.81 -2.81
N LEU A 65 1.28 -18.96 -3.69
CA LEU A 65 1.76 -17.87 -4.54
C LEU A 65 0.67 -17.35 -5.48
N SER A 66 -0.11 -18.24 -6.10
CA SER A 66 -1.22 -17.82 -6.96
C SER A 66 -2.30 -17.06 -6.18
N ALA A 67 -2.60 -17.48 -4.95
CA ALA A 67 -3.55 -16.79 -4.08
C ALA A 67 -3.02 -15.41 -3.66
N VAL A 68 -1.76 -15.30 -3.25
CA VAL A 68 -1.14 -14.01 -2.90
C VAL A 68 -1.10 -13.08 -4.11
N LEU A 69 -0.70 -13.57 -5.29
CA LEU A 69 -0.67 -12.77 -6.51
C LEU A 69 -2.06 -12.29 -6.90
N GLY A 70 -3.06 -13.17 -6.89
CA GLY A 70 -4.45 -12.81 -7.19
C GLY A 70 -5.00 -11.76 -6.21
N ALA A 71 -4.84 -12.00 -4.90
CA ALA A 71 -5.32 -11.10 -3.87
C ALA A 71 -4.60 -9.73 -3.90
N SER A 72 -3.27 -9.73 -4.05
CA SER A 72 -2.50 -8.49 -4.10
C SER A 72 -2.79 -7.66 -5.35
N LEU A 73 -2.94 -8.28 -6.52
CA LEU A 73 -3.34 -7.58 -7.75
C LEU A 73 -4.75 -7.00 -7.64
N ALA A 74 -5.70 -7.77 -7.11
CA ALA A 74 -7.07 -7.31 -6.88
C ALA A 74 -7.09 -6.11 -5.91
N MET A 75 -6.37 -6.22 -4.79
CA MET A 75 -6.24 -5.15 -3.81
C MET A 75 -5.54 -3.91 -4.38
N GLY A 76 -4.47 -4.08 -5.15
CA GLY A 76 -3.75 -2.98 -5.79
C GLY A 76 -4.60 -2.23 -6.82
N LEU A 77 -5.29 -2.95 -7.71
CA LEU A 77 -6.19 -2.34 -8.69
C LEU A 77 -7.38 -1.66 -8.01
N SER A 78 -7.96 -2.30 -7.00
CA SER A 78 -9.04 -1.73 -6.19
C SER A 78 -8.58 -0.46 -5.47
N GLY A 79 -7.37 -0.45 -4.91
CA GLY A 79 -6.78 0.71 -4.26
C GLY A 79 -6.56 1.88 -5.23
N VAL A 80 -5.91 1.64 -6.37
CA VAL A 80 -5.71 2.68 -7.40
C VAL A 80 -7.05 3.29 -7.81
N TRP A 81 -8.03 2.46 -8.17
CA TRP A 81 -9.31 2.96 -8.68
C TRP A 81 -10.15 3.62 -7.59
N GLY A 82 -10.21 3.00 -6.41
CA GLY A 82 -10.95 3.47 -5.24
C GLY A 82 -10.43 4.81 -4.74
N ALA A 83 -9.12 4.92 -4.50
CA ALA A 83 -8.50 6.17 -4.08
C ALA A 83 -8.62 7.26 -5.16
N TYR A 84 -8.43 6.92 -6.45
CA TYR A 84 -8.60 7.89 -7.53
C TYR A 84 -10.03 8.45 -7.59
N MET A 85 -11.05 7.60 -7.50
CA MET A 85 -12.46 8.03 -7.52
C MET A 85 -12.82 8.85 -6.27
N ALA A 86 -12.41 8.39 -5.08
CA ALA A 86 -12.69 9.08 -3.83
C ALA A 86 -12.00 10.45 -3.76
N GLU A 87 -10.69 10.51 -3.98
CA GLU A 87 -9.95 11.77 -3.96
C GLU A 87 -10.43 12.72 -5.07
N LYS A 88 -10.76 12.21 -6.26
CA LYS A 88 -11.34 13.05 -7.32
C LYS A 88 -12.66 13.67 -6.89
N ALA A 89 -13.54 12.91 -6.24
CA ALA A 89 -14.82 13.41 -5.76
C ALA A 89 -14.61 14.53 -4.72
N GLU A 90 -13.78 14.28 -3.71
CA GLU A 90 -13.47 15.25 -2.64
C GLU A 90 -12.83 16.52 -3.19
N ARG A 91 -11.76 16.41 -3.98
CA ARG A 91 -11.10 17.62 -4.50
C ARG A 91 -11.92 18.39 -5.52
N THR A 92 -12.78 17.71 -6.28
CA THR A 92 -13.70 18.40 -7.19
C THR A 92 -14.75 19.19 -6.39
N ARG A 93 -15.23 18.63 -5.28
CA ARG A 93 -16.14 19.31 -4.37
C ARG A 93 -15.45 20.53 -3.74
N GLU A 94 -14.26 20.35 -3.16
CA GLU A 94 -13.47 21.45 -2.57
C GLU A 94 -13.23 22.59 -3.57
N LEU A 95 -12.87 22.26 -4.82
CA LEU A 95 -12.68 23.26 -5.87
C LEU A 95 -13.96 24.03 -6.19
N LYS A 96 -15.11 23.35 -6.30
CA LYS A 96 -16.40 24.01 -6.58
C LYS A 96 -16.85 24.92 -5.44
N GLU A 97 -16.66 24.50 -4.20
CA GLU A 97 -16.96 25.32 -3.02
C GLU A 97 -16.10 26.59 -3.02
N LEU A 98 -14.82 26.48 -3.39
CA LEU A 98 -13.92 27.63 -3.52
C LEU A 98 -14.26 28.54 -4.70
N GLU A 99 -14.62 27.98 -5.86
CA GLU A 99 -15.09 28.74 -7.03
C GLU A 99 -16.34 29.58 -6.71
N ALA A 100 -17.29 28.99 -5.97
CA ALA A 100 -18.49 29.67 -5.53
C ALA A 100 -18.18 30.82 -4.56
N ALA A 101 -17.29 30.60 -3.58
CA ALA A 101 -16.89 31.63 -2.63
C ALA A 101 -16.14 32.81 -3.28
N LEU A 102 -15.39 32.53 -4.35
CA LEU A 102 -14.60 33.54 -5.09
C LEU A 102 -15.34 34.14 -6.29
N PHE A 103 -16.54 33.66 -6.62
CA PHE A 103 -17.26 33.98 -7.86
C PHE A 103 -16.39 33.90 -9.12
N THR A 104 -15.42 32.98 -9.14
CA THR A 104 -14.39 32.87 -10.18
C THR A 104 -14.13 31.41 -10.52
N ASN A 105 -14.01 31.10 -11.80
CA ASN A 105 -13.67 29.76 -12.28
C ASN A 105 -12.17 29.46 -12.04
N LEU A 106 -11.86 28.36 -11.36
CA LEU A 106 -10.50 27.93 -11.02
C LEU A 106 -9.97 26.84 -11.97
N LYS A 107 -10.75 26.41 -12.97
CA LYS A 107 -10.31 25.46 -13.98
C LYS A 107 -9.07 25.96 -14.70
N GLY A 108 -8.06 25.09 -14.80
CA GLY A 108 -6.78 25.43 -15.43
C GLY A 108 -5.87 26.33 -14.59
N THR A 109 -6.26 26.70 -13.36
CA THR A 109 -5.35 27.37 -12.42
C THR A 109 -4.27 26.41 -11.91
N ARG A 110 -3.23 26.96 -11.26
CA ARG A 110 -2.22 26.15 -10.58
C ARG A 110 -2.84 25.25 -9.51
N LEU A 111 -3.87 25.72 -8.81
CA LEU A 111 -4.56 24.93 -7.78
C LEU A 111 -5.29 23.73 -8.40
N HIS A 112 -6.01 23.93 -9.51
CA HIS A 112 -6.68 22.83 -10.21
C HIS A 112 -5.68 21.78 -10.72
N ARG A 113 -4.56 22.22 -11.33
CA ARG A 113 -3.51 21.28 -11.76
C ARG A 113 -2.86 20.54 -10.59
N ALA A 114 -2.65 21.23 -9.47
CA ALA A 114 -2.09 20.62 -8.27
C ALA A 114 -3.00 19.55 -7.67
N SER A 115 -4.31 19.79 -7.69
CA SER A 115 -5.33 18.83 -7.28
C SER A 115 -5.28 17.56 -8.13
N ILE A 116 -5.29 17.67 -9.47
CA ILE A 116 -5.20 16.52 -10.38
C ILE A 116 -3.91 15.71 -10.15
N ALA A 117 -2.78 16.40 -10.00
CA ALA A 117 -1.50 15.77 -9.71
C ALA A 117 -1.52 14.98 -8.39
N THR A 118 -2.16 15.55 -7.36
CA THR A 118 -2.33 14.94 -6.04
C THR A 118 -3.19 13.68 -6.11
N ILE A 119 -4.35 13.75 -6.76
CA ILE A 119 -5.26 12.61 -6.92
C ILE A 119 -4.51 11.42 -7.54
N PHE A 120 -3.77 11.66 -8.62
CA PHE A 120 -2.99 10.60 -9.28
C PHE A 120 -1.91 10.02 -8.36
N TRP A 121 -1.16 10.89 -7.66
CA TRP A 121 -0.12 10.44 -6.74
C TRP A 121 -0.69 9.56 -5.62
N LEU A 122 -1.78 10.00 -5.00
CA LEU A 122 -2.44 9.29 -3.91
C LEU A 122 -2.93 7.93 -4.36
N ALA A 123 -3.57 7.84 -5.53
CA ALA A 123 -4.03 6.58 -6.10
C ALA A 123 -2.88 5.58 -6.35
N VAL A 124 -1.74 6.07 -6.86
CA VAL A 124 -0.56 5.22 -7.10
C VAL A 124 0.02 4.69 -5.78
N VAL A 125 0.18 5.57 -4.78
CA VAL A 125 0.69 5.16 -3.46
C VAL A 125 -0.26 4.16 -2.80
N ASP A 126 -1.56 4.42 -2.90
CA ASP A 126 -2.62 3.58 -2.34
C ASP A 126 -2.57 2.16 -2.90
N GLY A 127 -2.53 2.00 -4.22
CA GLY A 127 -2.53 0.68 -4.85
C GLY A 127 -1.19 -0.05 -4.92
N LEU A 128 -0.06 0.67 -5.00
CA LEU A 128 1.26 0.00 -5.09
C LEU A 128 1.77 -0.49 -3.73
N SER A 129 1.45 0.20 -2.64
CA SER A 129 1.88 -0.18 -1.29
C SER A 129 1.46 -1.60 -0.86
N PRO A 130 0.19 -2.04 -1.00
CA PRO A 130 -0.22 -3.39 -0.61
C PRO A 130 0.45 -4.45 -1.48
N VAL A 131 0.58 -4.19 -2.79
CA VAL A 131 1.20 -5.11 -3.75
C VAL A 131 2.66 -5.32 -3.39
N ALA A 132 3.41 -4.24 -3.17
CA ALA A 132 4.82 -4.32 -2.84
C ALA A 132 5.04 -5.11 -1.54
N VAL A 133 4.27 -4.81 -0.49
CA VAL A 133 4.39 -5.51 0.79
C VAL A 133 3.99 -6.98 0.69
N ALA A 134 2.91 -7.30 -0.04
CA ALA A 134 2.48 -8.67 -0.23
C ALA A 134 3.55 -9.50 -0.97
N LEU A 135 4.12 -8.95 -2.06
CA LEU A 135 5.18 -9.62 -2.81
C LEU A 135 6.45 -9.81 -1.98
N ILE A 136 6.88 -8.78 -1.23
CA ILE A 136 8.03 -8.87 -0.32
C ILE A 136 7.79 -9.99 0.70
N SER A 137 6.62 -10.01 1.33
CA SER A 137 6.28 -10.99 2.38
C SER A 137 6.19 -12.42 1.84
N ALA A 138 5.76 -12.60 0.59
CA ALA A 138 5.66 -13.90 -0.07
C ALA A 138 6.97 -14.41 -0.70
N THR A 139 8.05 -13.62 -0.68
CA THR A 139 9.34 -14.03 -1.26
C THR A 139 9.86 -15.39 -0.79
N PRO A 140 9.72 -15.83 0.48
CA PRO A 140 10.17 -17.16 0.89
C PRO A 140 9.47 -18.31 0.15
N PHE A 141 8.18 -18.15 -0.18
CA PHE A 141 7.43 -19.15 -0.97
C PHE A 141 7.87 -19.19 -2.44
N VAL A 142 8.39 -18.09 -2.98
CA VAL A 142 9.02 -18.11 -4.32
C VAL A 142 10.24 -19.02 -4.32
N PHE A 143 11.12 -18.88 -3.31
CA PHE A 143 12.27 -19.78 -3.16
C PHE A 143 11.85 -21.24 -2.90
N CYS A 144 10.75 -21.46 -2.18
CA CYS A 144 10.16 -22.79 -2.01
C CYS A 144 9.74 -23.42 -3.33
N SER A 145 9.04 -22.67 -4.20
CA SER A 145 8.55 -23.17 -5.49
C SER A 145 9.69 -23.47 -6.48
N LEU A 146 10.82 -22.76 -6.34
CA LEU A 146 12.05 -23.04 -7.09
C LEU A 146 12.86 -24.24 -6.55
N GLY A 147 12.43 -24.86 -5.44
CA GLY A 147 13.08 -26.03 -4.84
C GLY A 147 14.26 -25.71 -3.92
N PHE A 148 14.49 -24.44 -3.55
CA PHE A 148 15.59 -24.04 -2.65
C PHE A 148 15.28 -24.27 -1.17
N CYS A 149 14.00 -24.31 -0.78
CA CYS A 149 13.56 -24.38 0.61
C CYS A 149 12.43 -25.39 0.80
N SER A 150 12.32 -25.96 2.00
CA SER A 150 11.16 -26.76 2.38
C SER A 150 9.93 -25.88 2.67
N PHE A 151 8.74 -26.47 2.58
CA PHE A 151 7.48 -25.76 2.84
C PHE A 151 7.45 -25.16 4.26
N MET A 152 7.84 -25.94 5.28
CA MET A 152 7.82 -25.48 6.68
C MET A 152 8.81 -24.33 6.91
N LEU A 153 10.01 -24.42 6.34
CA LEU A 153 10.99 -23.33 6.43
C LEU A 153 10.44 -22.05 5.79
N SER A 154 9.81 -22.17 4.63
CA SER A 154 9.25 -21.04 3.89
C SER A 154 8.08 -20.40 4.65
N LEU A 155 7.24 -21.21 5.30
CA LEU A 155 6.19 -20.72 6.19
C LEU A 155 6.78 -19.88 7.32
N TYR A 156 7.76 -20.41 8.08
CA TYR A 156 8.35 -19.67 9.19
C TYR A 156 9.06 -18.38 8.75
N LEU A 157 9.75 -18.40 7.61
CA LEU A 157 10.39 -17.23 7.03
C LEU A 157 9.36 -16.18 6.61
N THR A 158 8.25 -16.57 5.97
CA THR A 158 7.19 -15.63 5.61
C THR A 158 6.50 -15.05 6.84
N LEU A 159 6.22 -15.85 7.87
CA LEU A 159 5.66 -15.33 9.13
C LEU A 159 6.60 -14.30 9.76
N THR A 160 7.88 -14.63 9.88
CA THR A 160 8.88 -13.75 10.47
C THR A 160 9.03 -12.46 9.67
N LEU A 161 9.13 -12.56 8.34
CA LEU A 161 9.23 -11.41 7.46
C LEU A 161 8.00 -10.51 7.55
N THR A 162 6.80 -11.10 7.59
CA THR A 162 5.55 -10.35 7.71
C THR A 162 5.45 -9.63 9.06
N ILE A 163 5.83 -10.29 10.15
CA ILE A 163 5.89 -9.67 11.49
C ILE A 163 6.90 -8.52 11.51
N LEU A 164 8.07 -8.68 10.89
CA LEU A 164 9.05 -7.60 10.76
C LEU A 164 8.49 -6.43 9.97
N VAL A 165 7.81 -6.68 8.85
CA VAL A 165 7.14 -5.62 8.08
C VAL A 165 6.11 -4.90 8.94
N LEU A 166 5.20 -5.61 9.61
CA LEU A 166 4.21 -5.00 10.51
C LEU A 166 4.86 -4.16 11.61
N PHE A 167 5.93 -4.69 12.23
CA PHE A 167 6.68 -3.97 13.25
C PHE A 167 7.31 -2.69 12.70
N THR A 168 7.93 -2.74 11.51
CA THR A 168 8.52 -1.56 10.87
C THR A 168 7.48 -0.51 10.49
N LEU A 169 6.30 -0.93 10.02
CA LEU A 169 5.17 -0.02 9.78
C LEU A 169 4.68 0.64 11.08
N GLY A 170 4.63 -0.11 12.17
CA GLY A 170 4.27 0.42 13.49
C GLY A 170 5.31 1.38 14.04
N VAL A 171 6.60 1.09 13.88
CA VAL A 171 7.70 2.01 14.21
C VAL A 171 7.60 3.29 13.38
N PHE A 172 7.30 3.17 12.08
CA PHE A 172 7.08 4.31 11.20
C PHE A 172 5.92 5.18 11.69
N LEU A 173 4.80 4.56 12.10
CA LEU A 173 3.67 5.28 12.69
C LEU A 173 4.01 5.97 14.00
N GLY A 174 4.73 5.28 14.90
CA GLY A 174 5.20 5.85 16.16
C GLY A 174 6.08 7.08 15.94
N ARG A 175 6.92 7.07 14.90
CA ARG A 175 7.75 8.22 14.53
C ARG A 175 6.92 9.39 14.04
N ILE A 176 5.85 9.14 13.29
CA ILE A 176 4.93 10.18 12.80
C ILE A 176 4.13 10.77 13.97
N SER A 177 3.62 9.92 14.88
CA SER A 177 2.84 10.36 16.03
C SER A 177 3.67 10.94 17.17
N LYS A 178 5.00 10.90 17.09
CA LYS A 178 5.94 11.28 18.16
C LYS A 178 5.70 10.50 19.47
N GLU A 179 5.25 9.27 19.34
CA GLU A 179 5.03 8.34 20.46
C GLU A 179 6.16 7.31 20.54
N ASN A 180 6.08 6.41 21.53
CA ASN A 180 7.04 5.33 21.68
C ASN A 180 7.01 4.39 20.46
N LEU A 181 8.16 4.26 19.79
CA LEU A 181 8.33 3.46 18.58
C LEU A 181 8.09 1.97 18.83
N LEU A 182 8.58 1.44 19.95
CA LEU A 182 8.46 0.03 20.29
C LEU A 182 7.00 -0.34 20.56
N VAL A 183 6.28 0.52 21.29
CA VAL A 183 4.87 0.31 21.60
C VAL A 183 4.03 0.30 20.32
N ASN A 184 4.26 1.23 19.40
CA ASN A 184 3.52 1.26 18.14
C ASN A 184 3.88 0.09 17.20
N GLY A 185 5.14 -0.33 17.18
CA GLY A 185 5.56 -1.59 16.53
C GLY A 185 4.80 -2.80 17.07
N LEU A 186 4.76 -2.96 18.40
CA LEU A 186 4.05 -4.07 19.04
C LEU A 186 2.52 -4.01 18.83
N LYS A 187 1.91 -2.81 18.83
CA LYS A 187 0.49 -2.65 18.49
C LYS A 187 0.19 -3.20 17.10
N MET A 188 0.97 -2.85 16.08
CA MET A 188 0.79 -3.38 14.73
C MET A 188 0.97 -4.90 14.66
N VAL A 189 1.99 -5.45 15.32
CA VAL A 189 2.21 -6.91 15.37
C VAL A 189 1.05 -7.63 16.07
N SER A 190 0.46 -7.03 17.11
CA SER A 190 -0.67 -7.64 17.82
C SER A 190 -1.88 -7.88 16.92
N ALA A 191 -2.15 -7.00 15.95
CA ALA A 191 -3.21 -7.22 14.97
C ALA A 191 -2.95 -8.44 14.07
N GLY A 192 -1.70 -8.64 13.64
CA GLY A 192 -1.29 -9.88 12.96
C GLY A 192 -1.43 -11.11 13.85
N GLY A 193 -1.08 -10.98 15.14
CA GLY A 193 -1.28 -12.04 16.14
C GLY A 193 -2.74 -12.43 16.33
N ILE A 194 -3.67 -11.46 16.31
CA ILE A 194 -5.12 -11.71 16.39
C ILE A 194 -5.59 -12.53 15.20
N ILE A 195 -5.20 -12.17 13.98
CA ILE A 195 -5.56 -12.93 12.76
C ILE A 195 -5.00 -14.35 12.82
N ALA A 196 -3.73 -14.50 13.22
CA ALA A 196 -3.12 -15.81 13.36
C ALA A 196 -3.87 -16.66 14.39
N PHE A 197 -4.23 -16.08 15.54
CA PHE A 197 -5.00 -16.76 16.56
C PHE A 197 -6.38 -17.22 16.05
N ILE A 198 -7.13 -16.34 15.36
CA ILE A 198 -8.44 -16.67 14.81
C ILE A 198 -8.35 -17.83 13.80
N LEU A 199 -7.37 -17.81 12.91
CA LEU A 199 -7.19 -18.86 11.90
C LEU A 199 -6.77 -20.20 12.51
N LEU A 200 -5.91 -20.19 13.54
CA LEU A 200 -5.54 -21.40 14.26
C LEU A 200 -6.71 -21.97 15.07
N MET A 201 -7.57 -21.11 15.65
CA MET A 201 -8.80 -21.58 16.29
C MET A 201 -9.78 -22.19 15.28
N ALA A 202 -9.85 -21.62 14.07
CA ALA A 202 -10.65 -22.21 12.99
C ALA A 202 -10.13 -23.59 12.55
N GLU A 203 -8.81 -23.80 12.54
CA GLU A 203 -8.19 -25.11 12.26
C GLU A 203 -8.64 -26.18 13.26
N ILE A 204 -8.77 -25.85 14.55
CA ILE A 204 -9.19 -26.81 15.58
C ILE A 204 -10.66 -27.21 15.43
N LEU A 205 -11.48 -26.34 14.82
CA LEU A 205 -12.93 -26.55 14.66
C LEU A 205 -13.28 -27.32 13.37
N LEU A 206 -12.39 -27.36 12.38
CA LEU A 206 -12.56 -27.99 11.06
C LEU A 206 -12.01 -29.42 11.02
#